data_AF-A0A644UZ04-F1
#
_entry.id   AF-A0A644UZ04-F1
#
_cell.length_a   1.000
_cell.length_b   1.000
_cell.length_c   1.000
_cell.angle_alpha   90.00
_cell.angle_beta   90.00
_cell.angle_gamma   90.00
#
_symmetry.space_group_name_H-M   'P 1'
#
loop_
_entity.id
_entity.type
_entity.pdbx_description
1 polymer ?
#
loop_
_entity_poly.entity_id
_entity_poly.type
_entity_poly.pdbx_seq_one_letter_code
_entity_poly.pdbx_strand_id
1 'polypeptide(L)'
;MNDIKALEIDADLVIIAHSMGGLVARSLTGFSPKIKGIITVGTPNSGSVLLKNTLSGKTYDFFHQAIRMASRAADNSILSGVFSGFPVTTIAAPIVIPITIFKNSTQNGVLTSLKTVLQTGMGIYALSHPCIRDMLPRSTFLQHLNAKTETVPHINIYGAEDHWQVVRAIGSLSKISEVKNPQYRDQSFDQEFIPKIQAGLAFINQIQQTHNLVYKALAVPAVFMPWIWRTRELVLKACLEWDALYRYLDVGMHADFASNMGAVEYRLQDYCIPKGIDMQKLSCKKCYLPCILENDGILSRQDVISGMEHKDNTYNIRVLSVNHQEMGNHIEMRKLLEEIIINKKYGNAFSR
;
A
#
# COMPACT_ATOMS: atom_id res chain seq x y z
N MET A 1 23.10 -31.41 -11.06
CA MET A 1 22.01 -30.81 -11.85
C MET A 1 21.29 -31.97 -12.49
N ASN A 2 20.09 -32.32 -12.02
CA ASN A 2 19.26 -33.29 -12.73
C ASN A 2 18.77 -32.61 -14.00
N ASP A 3 19.05 -33.22 -15.15
CA ASP A 3 18.64 -32.72 -16.45
C ASP A 3 17.13 -32.47 -16.46
N ILE A 4 16.75 -31.20 -16.63
CA ILE A 4 15.38 -30.80 -16.89
C ILE A 4 15.02 -31.41 -18.24
N LYS A 5 14.28 -32.53 -18.23
CA LYS A 5 13.75 -33.13 -19.46
C LYS A 5 12.57 -32.30 -19.96
N ALA A 6 12.61 -31.93 -21.23
CA ALA A 6 11.48 -31.26 -21.87
C ALA A 6 10.23 -32.14 -21.77
N LEU A 7 9.08 -31.50 -21.52
CA LEU A 7 7.79 -32.16 -21.65
C LEU A 7 7.59 -32.54 -23.13
N GLU A 8 7.64 -33.82 -23.45
CA GLU A 8 7.26 -34.34 -24.78
C GLU A 8 5.72 -34.41 -24.88
N ILE A 9 5.06 -33.26 -24.75
CA ILE A 9 3.65 -33.14 -25.13
C ILE A 9 3.63 -32.56 -26.54
N ASP A 10 2.94 -33.23 -27.46
CA ASP A 10 2.77 -32.78 -28.85
C ASP A 10 1.63 -31.76 -29.00
N ALA A 11 1.52 -30.88 -28.02
CA ALA A 11 0.50 -29.85 -27.96
C ALA A 11 1.15 -28.47 -27.90
N ASP A 12 0.48 -27.51 -28.52
CA ASP A 12 0.77 -26.10 -28.37
C ASP A 12 0.52 -25.65 -26.93
N LEU A 13 1.38 -24.75 -26.44
CA LEU A 13 1.42 -24.30 -25.05
C LEU A 13 1.13 -22.81 -24.95
N VAL A 14 0.28 -22.46 -24.00
CA VAL A 14 0.09 -21.09 -23.51
C VAL A 14 0.67 -21.02 -22.11
N ILE A 15 1.64 -20.13 -21.88
CA ILE A 15 2.27 -19.98 -20.56
C ILE A 15 1.57 -18.85 -19.82
N ILE A 16 1.00 -19.16 -18.66
CA ILE A 16 0.46 -18.17 -17.72
C ILE A 16 1.42 -18.08 -16.55
N ALA A 17 1.94 -16.89 -16.26
CA ALA A 17 2.93 -16.73 -15.22
C ALA A 17 2.77 -15.42 -14.46
N HIS A 18 2.92 -15.50 -13.14
CA HIS A 18 2.75 -14.40 -12.21
C HIS A 18 4.08 -13.84 -11.73
N SER A 19 4.15 -12.53 -11.49
CA SER A 19 5.29 -11.85 -10.91
C SER A 19 6.57 -12.12 -11.71
N MET A 20 7.65 -12.55 -11.04
CA MET A 20 8.90 -12.99 -11.67
C MET A 20 8.70 -14.10 -12.72
N GLY A 21 7.71 -14.97 -12.54
CA GLY A 21 7.41 -16.05 -13.48
C GLY A 21 7.12 -15.52 -14.90
N GLY A 22 6.53 -14.33 -15.04
CA GLY A 22 6.30 -13.74 -16.36
C GLY A 22 7.59 -13.36 -17.09
N LEU A 23 8.63 -12.95 -16.36
CA LEU A 23 9.95 -12.71 -16.95
C LEU A 23 10.58 -14.01 -17.47
N VAL A 24 10.40 -15.11 -16.74
CA VAL A 24 10.82 -16.45 -17.15
C VAL A 24 10.02 -16.90 -18.38
N ALA A 25 8.70 -16.71 -18.38
CA ALA A 25 7.86 -17.07 -19.53
C ALA A 25 8.30 -16.32 -20.80
N ARG A 26 8.57 -15.03 -20.69
CA ARG A 26 9.07 -14.18 -21.80
C ARG A 26 10.44 -14.64 -22.29
N SER A 27 11.34 -15.05 -21.40
CA SER A 27 12.67 -15.51 -21.84
C SER A 27 12.58 -16.83 -22.62
N LEU A 28 11.59 -17.67 -22.32
CA LEU A 28 11.38 -18.97 -22.96
C LEU A 28 10.77 -18.90 -24.38
N THR A 29 10.11 -17.80 -24.78
CA THR A 29 9.38 -17.71 -26.06
C THR A 29 10.23 -17.95 -27.32
N GLY A 30 11.56 -17.80 -27.22
CA GLY A 30 12.49 -18.05 -28.33
C GLY A 30 13.09 -19.45 -28.36
N PHE A 31 12.85 -20.27 -27.33
CA PHE A 31 13.50 -21.58 -27.19
C PHE A 31 12.63 -22.75 -27.63
N SER A 32 11.31 -22.56 -27.78
CA SER A 32 10.40 -23.61 -28.23
C SER A 32 9.32 -23.08 -29.16
N PRO A 33 9.18 -23.63 -30.38
CA PRO A 33 8.10 -23.26 -31.30
C PRO A 33 6.72 -23.73 -30.83
N LYS A 34 6.66 -24.55 -29.77
CA LYS A 34 5.40 -25.02 -29.16
C LYS A 34 4.74 -23.94 -28.30
N ILE A 35 5.48 -22.93 -27.84
CA ILE A 35 4.89 -21.81 -27.11
C ILE A 35 4.17 -20.92 -28.13
N LYS A 36 2.84 -20.84 -28.04
CA LYS A 36 2.01 -20.04 -28.97
C LYS A 36 1.53 -18.72 -28.40
N GLY A 37 1.59 -18.56 -27.09
CA GLY A 37 1.21 -17.31 -26.43
C GLY A 37 1.67 -17.28 -24.99
N ILE A 38 1.80 -16.07 -24.44
CA ILE A 38 2.14 -15.84 -23.04
C ILE A 38 1.13 -14.89 -22.38
N ILE A 39 0.77 -15.18 -21.13
CA ILE A 39 -0.04 -14.33 -20.27
C ILE A 39 0.81 -14.03 -19.03
N THR A 40 1.27 -12.80 -18.89
CA THR A 40 2.04 -12.35 -17.72
C THR A 40 1.12 -11.59 -16.78
N VAL A 41 1.20 -11.86 -15.48
CA VAL A 41 0.31 -11.28 -14.48
C VAL A 41 1.15 -10.60 -13.40
N GLY A 42 1.01 -9.29 -13.23
CA GLY A 42 1.79 -8.52 -12.26
C GLY A 42 3.29 -8.67 -12.48
N THR A 43 3.74 -8.74 -13.73
CA THR A 43 5.16 -9.00 -14.03
C THR A 43 5.94 -7.69 -14.10
N PRO A 44 7.10 -7.57 -13.42
CA PRO A 44 7.91 -6.36 -13.44
C PRO A 44 8.71 -6.24 -14.74
N ASN A 45 8.01 -6.03 -15.87
CA ASN A 45 8.61 -5.97 -17.21
C ASN A 45 9.65 -4.85 -17.37
N SER A 46 9.55 -3.77 -16.58
CA SER A 46 10.54 -2.71 -16.48
C SER A 46 11.36 -2.73 -15.19
N GLY A 47 11.22 -3.79 -14.40
CA GLY A 47 11.80 -3.96 -13.09
C GLY A 47 10.96 -3.34 -11.98
N SER A 48 11.21 -3.74 -10.74
CA SER A 48 10.48 -3.27 -9.57
C SER A 48 11.23 -2.12 -8.88
N VAL A 49 10.62 -0.92 -8.87
CA VAL A 49 11.16 0.22 -8.13
C VAL A 49 11.15 -0.03 -6.63
N LEU A 50 10.10 -0.69 -6.12
CA LEU A 50 10.02 -1.11 -4.73
C LEU A 50 11.22 -1.98 -4.34
N LEU A 51 11.50 -3.03 -5.11
CA LEU A 51 12.63 -3.92 -4.86
C LEU A 51 13.97 -3.17 -4.89
N LYS A 52 14.17 -2.29 -5.87
CA LYS A 52 15.36 -1.44 -5.94
C LYS A 52 15.51 -0.59 -4.68
N ASN A 53 14.43 0.04 -4.22
CA ASN A 53 14.46 0.88 -3.04
C ASN A 53 14.73 0.06 -1.79
N THR A 54 14.11 -1.13 -1.64
CA THR A 54 14.38 -2.09 -0.57
C THR A 54 15.86 -2.47 -0.49
N LEU A 55 16.46 -2.87 -1.61
CA LEU A 55 17.88 -3.29 -1.63
C LEU A 55 18.84 -2.12 -1.38
N SER A 56 18.46 -0.90 -1.77
CA SER A 56 19.26 0.29 -1.51
C SER A 56 19.09 0.86 -0.10
N GLY A 57 18.29 0.21 0.75
CA GLY A 57 18.00 0.68 2.11
C GLY A 57 17.12 1.95 2.17
N LYS A 58 16.45 2.29 1.07
CA LYS A 58 15.60 3.49 0.95
C LYS A 58 14.15 3.25 1.36
N THR A 59 13.77 2.01 1.66
CA THR A 59 12.45 1.68 2.19
C THR A 59 12.24 2.33 3.55
N TYR A 60 11.31 3.28 3.61
CA TYR A 60 10.84 3.87 4.86
C TYR A 60 9.91 2.89 5.60
N ASP A 61 10.14 2.70 6.91
CA ASP A 61 9.19 2.01 7.79
C ASP A 61 8.06 2.99 8.17
N PHE A 62 7.11 3.16 7.26
CA PHE A 62 5.99 4.09 7.40
C PHE A 62 5.06 3.71 8.56
N PHE A 63 4.99 2.42 8.96
CA PHE A 63 4.28 1.99 10.16
C PHE A 63 5.02 2.41 11.43
N HIS A 64 6.36 2.33 11.46
CA HIS A 64 7.14 2.89 12.56
C HIS A 64 6.89 4.40 12.72
N GLN A 65 6.82 5.14 11.62
CA GLN A 65 6.45 6.56 11.65
C GLN A 65 5.04 6.77 12.21
N ALA A 66 4.05 5.98 11.77
CA ALA A 66 2.68 6.04 12.32
C ALA A 66 2.68 5.79 13.84
N ILE A 67 3.38 4.75 14.31
CA ILE A 67 3.50 4.41 15.73
C ILE A 67 4.16 5.54 16.52
N ARG A 68 5.23 6.15 15.97
CA ARG A 68 5.90 7.29 16.61
C ARG A 68 4.99 8.51 16.72
N MET A 69 4.23 8.81 15.68
CA MET A 69 3.23 9.90 15.69
C MET A 69 2.12 9.62 16.71
N ALA A 70 1.64 8.37 16.77
CA ALA A 70 0.66 7.91 17.76
C ALA A 70 1.15 8.08 19.19
N SER A 71 2.36 7.60 19.50
CA SER A 71 2.97 7.79 20.83
C SER A 71 3.11 9.26 21.18
N ARG A 72 3.64 10.09 20.26
CA ARG A 72 3.78 11.53 20.49
C ARG A 72 2.45 12.23 20.76
N ALA A 73 1.40 11.91 20.00
CA ALA A 73 0.07 12.50 20.20
C ALA A 73 -0.52 12.09 21.56
N ALA A 74 -0.42 10.81 21.92
CA ALA A 74 -0.88 10.28 23.20
C ALA A 74 -0.14 10.91 24.39
N ASP A 75 1.20 10.97 24.33
CA ASP A 75 2.01 11.47 25.43
C ASP A 75 1.80 12.99 25.62
N ASN A 76 1.69 13.75 24.53
CA ASN A 76 1.34 15.18 24.59
C ASN A 76 -0.06 15.41 25.20
N SER A 77 -1.02 14.53 24.96
CA SER A 77 -2.37 14.64 25.54
C SER A 77 -2.37 14.40 27.04
N ILE A 78 -1.64 13.38 27.49
CA ILE A 78 -1.54 13.02 28.90
C ILE A 78 -0.80 14.13 29.68
N LEU A 79 0.31 14.64 29.14
CA LEU A 79 1.09 15.72 29.77
C LEU A 79 0.32 17.04 29.81
N SER A 80 -0.38 17.39 28.73
CA SER A 80 -1.09 18.68 28.63
C SER A 80 -2.39 18.75 29.41
N GLY A 81 -3.09 17.64 29.62
CA GLY A 81 -4.37 17.63 30.33
C GLY A 81 -4.30 17.02 31.73
N VAL A 82 -3.80 15.79 31.81
CA VAL A 82 -4.01 14.91 32.96
C VAL A 82 -3.03 15.21 34.09
N PHE A 83 -1.78 15.54 33.77
CA PHE A 83 -0.74 15.80 34.78
C PHE A 83 -0.50 17.27 35.11
N SER A 84 -1.43 18.15 34.72
CA SER A 84 -1.29 19.60 34.93
C SER A 84 -1.87 20.11 36.26
N GLY A 85 -2.32 19.24 37.15
CA GLY A 85 -2.88 19.61 38.46
C GLY A 85 -4.34 20.06 38.42
N PHE A 86 -4.95 20.23 39.59
CA PHE A 86 -6.35 20.68 39.70
C PHE A 86 -6.54 22.15 39.27
N PRO A 87 -7.65 22.51 38.59
CA PRO A 87 -8.77 21.66 38.18
C PRO A 87 -8.58 20.99 36.81
N VAL A 88 -7.45 21.24 36.13
CA VAL A 88 -7.20 20.78 34.75
C VAL A 88 -7.31 19.26 34.65
N THR A 89 -6.70 18.53 35.59
CA THR A 89 -6.76 17.06 35.63
C THR A 89 -8.20 16.54 35.62
N THR A 90 -9.11 17.15 36.39
CA THR A 90 -10.52 16.75 36.45
C THR A 90 -11.25 17.03 35.14
N ILE A 91 -10.99 18.20 34.53
CA ILE A 91 -11.61 18.60 33.25
C ILE A 91 -11.11 17.71 32.11
N ALA A 92 -9.82 17.34 32.13
CA ALA A 92 -9.17 16.55 31.09
C ALA A 92 -9.30 15.03 31.27
N ALA A 93 -9.79 14.54 32.41
CA ALA A 93 -9.94 13.10 32.68
C ALA A 93 -10.68 12.31 31.57
N PRO A 94 -11.73 12.85 30.91
CA PRO A 94 -12.40 12.16 29.81
C PRO A 94 -11.51 11.83 28.59
N ILE A 95 -10.35 12.50 28.44
CA ILE A 95 -9.40 12.24 27.34
C ILE A 95 -8.72 10.86 27.49
N VAL A 96 -8.55 10.36 28.72
CA VAL A 96 -7.70 9.19 29.01
C VAL A 96 -8.24 7.88 28.42
N ILE A 97 -9.54 7.66 28.53
CA ILE A 97 -10.20 6.42 28.09
C ILE A 97 -10.01 6.18 26.58
N PRO A 98 -10.41 7.11 25.68
CA PRO A 98 -10.27 6.87 24.25
C PRO A 98 -8.81 6.76 23.80
N ILE A 99 -7.88 7.49 24.45
CA ILE A 99 -6.44 7.32 24.19
C ILE A 99 -5.97 5.91 24.54
N THR A 100 -6.41 5.37 25.67
CA THR A 100 -6.03 4.03 26.12
C THR A 100 -6.55 2.96 25.16
N ILE A 101 -7.79 3.09 24.72
CA ILE A 101 -8.40 2.18 23.73
C ILE A 101 -7.64 2.27 22.40
N PHE A 102 -7.35 3.48 21.92
CA PHE A 102 -6.57 3.69 20.70
C PHE A 102 -5.16 3.07 20.78
N LYS A 103 -4.44 3.29 21.90
CA LYS A 103 -3.12 2.71 22.13
C LYS A 103 -3.16 1.18 22.06
N ASN A 104 -4.13 0.55 22.72
CA ASN A 104 -4.22 -0.90 22.78
C ASN A 104 -4.71 -1.51 21.45
N SER A 105 -5.79 -0.98 20.88
CA SER A 105 -6.42 -1.56 19.70
C SER A 105 -5.67 -1.19 18.41
N THR A 106 -5.46 0.10 18.16
CA THR A 106 -4.93 0.56 16.88
C THR A 106 -3.41 0.55 16.85
N GLN A 107 -2.75 1.17 17.83
CA GLN A 107 -1.28 1.26 17.82
C GLN A 107 -0.61 -0.09 18.07
N ASN A 108 -0.96 -0.76 19.18
CA ASN A 108 -0.36 -2.04 19.55
C ASN A 108 -0.96 -3.21 18.77
N GLY A 109 -2.28 -3.21 18.54
CA GLY A 109 -2.95 -4.30 17.83
C GLY A 109 -2.73 -4.26 16.32
N VAL A 110 -3.00 -3.13 15.65
CA VAL A 110 -3.01 -3.05 14.18
C VAL A 110 -1.67 -2.61 13.61
N LEU A 111 -1.20 -1.40 13.97
CA LEU A 111 -0.01 -0.80 13.36
C LEU A 111 1.25 -1.63 13.62
N THR A 112 1.39 -2.16 14.84
CA THR A 112 2.53 -3.04 15.18
C THR A 112 2.45 -4.37 14.44
N SER A 113 1.27 -4.95 14.26
CA SER A 113 1.10 -6.19 13.50
C SER A 113 1.45 -5.99 12.02
N LEU A 114 0.91 -4.94 11.39
CA LEU A 114 1.22 -4.61 9.99
C LEU A 114 2.70 -4.30 9.79
N LYS A 115 3.33 -3.60 10.74
CA LYS A 115 4.78 -3.36 10.75
C LYS A 115 5.56 -4.68 10.73
N THR A 116 5.23 -5.61 11.61
CA THR A 116 5.91 -6.92 11.68
C THR A 116 5.76 -7.68 10.35
N VAL A 117 4.54 -7.72 9.79
CA VAL A 117 4.29 -8.38 8.49
C VAL A 117 5.11 -7.73 7.38
N LEU A 118 5.15 -6.40 7.31
CA LEU A 118 5.96 -5.68 6.33
C LEU A 118 7.45 -6.03 6.46
N GLN A 119 7.99 -6.01 7.68
CA GLN A 119 9.40 -6.31 7.93
C GLN A 119 9.75 -7.75 7.54
N THR A 120 8.90 -8.72 7.87
CA THR A 120 9.06 -10.12 7.43
C THR A 120 8.98 -10.23 5.90
N GLY A 121 8.00 -9.56 5.28
CA GLY A 121 7.83 -9.50 3.83
C GLY A 121 9.06 -8.96 3.11
N MET A 122 9.59 -7.84 3.57
CA MET A 122 10.81 -7.24 3.02
C MET A 122 12.00 -8.21 3.10
N GLY A 123 12.14 -8.94 4.20
CA GLY A 123 13.18 -9.97 4.36
C GLY A 123 13.06 -11.07 3.29
N ILE A 124 11.86 -11.55 3.02
CA ILE A 124 11.60 -12.51 1.94
C ILE A 124 11.98 -11.88 0.58
N TYR A 125 11.46 -10.70 0.25
CA TYR A 125 11.73 -10.07 -1.04
C TYR A 125 13.21 -9.73 -1.28
N ALA A 126 13.97 -9.37 -0.24
CA ALA A 126 15.38 -8.99 -0.36
C ALA A 126 16.36 -10.17 -0.32
N LEU A 127 16.02 -11.28 0.36
CA LEU A 127 17.00 -12.33 0.69
C LEU A 127 16.69 -13.70 0.07
N SER A 128 15.47 -13.95 -0.41
CA SER A 128 15.04 -15.31 -0.80
C SER A 128 15.08 -15.62 -2.30
N HIS A 129 15.39 -14.67 -3.17
CA HIS A 129 15.33 -14.87 -4.62
C HIS A 129 16.72 -14.78 -5.28
N PRO A 130 17.23 -15.87 -5.89
CA PRO A 130 18.57 -15.88 -6.51
C PRO A 130 18.72 -14.92 -7.70
N CYS A 131 17.61 -14.47 -8.29
CA CYS A 131 17.59 -13.62 -9.49
C CYS A 131 17.05 -12.20 -9.22
N ILE A 132 17.14 -11.70 -7.99
CA ILE A 132 16.67 -10.34 -7.63
C ILE A 132 17.25 -9.27 -8.55
N ARG A 133 18.53 -9.41 -8.92
CA ARG A 133 19.23 -8.47 -9.81
C ARG A 133 18.57 -8.35 -11.17
N ASP A 134 17.96 -9.42 -11.67
CA ASP A 134 17.28 -9.43 -12.95
C ASP A 134 15.96 -8.64 -12.89
N MET A 135 15.32 -8.57 -11.73
CA MET A 135 14.08 -7.80 -11.52
C MET A 135 14.34 -6.31 -11.19
N LEU A 136 15.60 -5.87 -11.15
CA LEU A 136 15.91 -4.47 -10.89
C LEU A 136 15.71 -3.62 -12.15
N PRO A 137 15.17 -2.39 -12.02
CA PRO A 137 15.05 -1.49 -13.15
C PRO A 137 16.39 -1.31 -13.87
N ARG A 138 16.35 -1.45 -15.20
CA ARG A 138 17.52 -1.40 -16.10
C ARG A 138 18.54 -2.53 -15.89
N SER A 139 18.18 -3.67 -15.31
CA SER A 139 19.04 -4.86 -15.29
C SER A 139 19.41 -5.29 -16.72
N THR A 140 20.60 -5.89 -16.91
CA THR A 140 21.03 -6.40 -18.22
C THR A 140 20.02 -7.41 -18.78
N PHE A 141 19.47 -8.25 -17.91
CA PHE A 141 18.44 -9.22 -18.27
C PHE A 141 17.18 -8.54 -18.84
N LEU A 142 16.62 -7.52 -18.15
CA LEU A 142 15.44 -6.81 -18.64
C LEU A 142 15.72 -6.00 -19.89
N GLN A 143 16.90 -5.37 -20.00
CA GLN A 143 17.29 -4.67 -21.22
C GLN A 143 17.32 -5.62 -22.42
N HIS A 144 17.90 -6.81 -22.25
CA HIS A 144 17.92 -7.84 -23.29
C HIS A 144 16.51 -8.34 -23.62
N LEU A 145 15.69 -8.65 -22.61
CA LEU A 145 14.33 -9.14 -22.78
C LEU A 145 13.42 -8.10 -23.45
N ASN A 146 13.61 -6.81 -23.14
CA ASN A 146 12.83 -5.73 -23.72
C ASN A 146 13.31 -5.32 -25.11
N ALA A 147 14.57 -5.54 -25.46
CA ALA A 147 15.07 -5.35 -26.82
C ALA A 147 14.58 -6.44 -27.81
N LYS A 148 14.18 -7.60 -27.30
CA LYS A 148 13.64 -8.69 -28.12
C LYS A 148 12.23 -8.34 -28.64
N THR A 149 12.01 -8.59 -29.93
CA THR A 149 10.67 -8.59 -30.55
C THR A 149 9.93 -9.85 -30.12
N GLU A 150 8.72 -9.71 -29.57
CA GLU A 150 7.91 -10.86 -29.20
C GLU A 150 7.42 -11.59 -30.45
N THR A 151 7.75 -12.88 -30.53
CA THR A 151 7.39 -13.74 -31.67
C THR A 151 6.02 -14.38 -31.50
N VAL A 152 5.42 -14.24 -30.32
CA VAL A 152 4.12 -14.82 -29.95
C VAL A 152 3.23 -13.73 -29.34
N PRO A 153 1.90 -13.84 -29.47
CA PRO A 153 0.98 -12.96 -28.77
C PRO A 153 1.22 -12.93 -27.26
N HIS A 154 1.22 -11.73 -26.68
CA HIS A 154 1.47 -11.50 -25.26
C HIS A 154 0.31 -10.73 -24.63
N ILE A 155 -0.31 -11.29 -23.60
CA ILE A 155 -1.22 -10.56 -22.71
C ILE A 155 -0.48 -10.19 -21.43
N ASN A 156 -0.40 -8.90 -21.14
CA ASN A 156 0.19 -8.36 -19.93
C ASN A 156 -0.91 -7.81 -19.01
N ILE A 157 -1.17 -8.51 -17.91
CA ILE A 157 -2.21 -8.17 -16.92
C ILE A 157 -1.55 -7.46 -15.74
N TYR A 158 -2.10 -6.31 -15.34
CA TYR A 158 -1.66 -5.57 -14.16
C TYR A 158 -2.85 -5.19 -13.27
N GLY A 159 -2.61 -5.20 -11.96
CA GLY A 159 -3.59 -4.83 -10.96
C GLY A 159 -3.55 -3.34 -10.65
N ALA A 160 -4.70 -2.81 -10.24
CA ALA A 160 -4.84 -1.48 -9.68
C ALA A 160 -5.63 -1.60 -8.38
N GLU A 161 -4.92 -1.55 -7.25
CA GLU A 161 -5.50 -1.70 -5.92
C GLU A 161 -6.30 -0.46 -5.49
N ASP A 162 -7.33 -0.71 -4.69
CA ASP A 162 -8.22 0.31 -4.14
C ASP A 162 -7.53 1.15 -3.05
N HIS A 163 -8.25 2.19 -2.60
CA HIS A 163 -7.82 2.99 -1.48
C HIS A 163 -7.51 2.14 -0.24
N TRP A 164 -6.54 2.61 0.52
CA TRP A 164 -5.79 1.90 1.55
C TRP A 164 -4.83 0.82 1.02
N GLN A 165 -4.17 1.11 -0.11
CA GLN A 165 -3.27 0.17 -0.81
C GLN A 165 -2.30 -0.56 0.12
N VAL A 166 -1.60 0.17 1.00
CA VAL A 166 -0.62 -0.46 1.90
C VAL A 166 -1.24 -1.36 2.95
N VAL A 167 -2.43 -1.03 3.47
CA VAL A 167 -3.12 -1.86 4.46
C VAL A 167 -3.65 -3.13 3.78
N ARG A 168 -4.16 -2.99 2.55
CA ARG A 168 -4.61 -4.09 1.70
C ARG A 168 -3.49 -5.04 1.33
N ALA A 169 -2.43 -4.52 0.73
CA ALA A 169 -1.27 -5.30 0.30
C ALA A 169 -0.60 -6.06 1.45
N ILE A 170 -0.45 -5.41 2.61
CA ILE A 170 0.13 -6.04 3.80
C ILE A 170 -0.86 -6.99 4.47
N GLY A 171 -2.16 -6.72 4.38
CA GLY A 171 -3.22 -7.64 4.77
C GLY A 171 -3.14 -8.97 4.03
N SER A 172 -3.14 -8.95 2.70
CA SER A 172 -2.98 -10.15 1.87
C SER A 172 -1.66 -10.85 2.13
N LEU A 173 -0.57 -10.10 2.34
CA LEU A 173 0.73 -10.67 2.68
C LEU A 173 0.72 -11.40 4.03
N SER A 174 -0.02 -10.89 5.04
CA SER A 174 -0.15 -11.55 6.34
C SER A 174 -0.83 -12.92 6.25
N LYS A 175 -1.57 -13.15 5.15
CA LYS A 175 -2.34 -14.37 4.84
C LYS A 175 -1.80 -15.10 3.63
N ILE A 176 -0.52 -14.94 3.28
CA ILE A 176 0.06 -15.45 2.03
C ILE A 176 -0.15 -16.96 1.80
N SER A 177 -0.19 -17.76 2.88
CA SER A 177 -0.49 -19.20 2.80
C SER A 177 -1.94 -19.50 2.38
N GLU A 178 -2.88 -18.68 2.86
CA GLU A 178 -4.30 -18.78 2.52
C GLU A 178 -4.54 -18.24 1.09
N VAL A 179 -3.94 -17.10 0.75
CA VAL A 179 -4.00 -16.49 -0.59
C VAL A 179 -3.55 -17.47 -1.69
N LYS A 180 -2.50 -18.27 -1.42
CA LYS A 180 -1.96 -19.26 -2.35
C LYS A 180 -2.69 -20.61 -2.35
N ASN A 181 -3.64 -20.82 -1.45
CA ASN A 181 -4.36 -22.09 -1.35
C ASN A 181 -5.59 -22.08 -2.28
N PRO A 182 -5.68 -23.02 -3.25
CA PRO A 182 -6.82 -23.12 -4.16
C PRO A 182 -8.18 -23.33 -3.48
N GLN A 183 -8.20 -23.81 -2.23
CA GLN A 183 -9.45 -23.97 -1.46
C GLN A 183 -10.13 -22.63 -1.17
N TYR A 184 -9.37 -21.54 -1.09
CA TYR A 184 -9.88 -20.19 -0.83
C TYR A 184 -10.04 -19.37 -2.11
N ARG A 185 -10.29 -20.03 -3.24
CA ARG A 185 -10.51 -19.36 -4.52
C ARG A 185 -11.63 -18.34 -4.44
N ASP A 186 -11.42 -17.22 -5.12
CA ASP A 186 -12.31 -16.06 -5.18
C ASP A 186 -12.50 -15.33 -3.83
N GLN A 187 -11.76 -15.71 -2.79
CA GLN A 187 -11.75 -14.98 -1.51
C GLN A 187 -10.66 -13.91 -1.53
N SER A 188 -10.98 -12.76 -0.95
CA SER A 188 -10.02 -11.67 -0.75
C SER A 188 -9.62 -11.56 0.73
N PHE A 189 -8.36 -11.30 0.98
CA PHE A 189 -7.73 -11.23 2.30
C PHE A 189 -7.23 -9.82 2.63
N ASP A 190 -7.47 -8.86 1.74
CA ASP A 190 -6.97 -7.50 1.82
C ASP A 190 -7.81 -6.59 2.74
N GLN A 191 -9.00 -7.04 3.17
CA GLN A 191 -9.95 -6.23 3.93
C GLN A 191 -9.84 -6.36 5.45
N GLU A 192 -9.11 -7.35 5.99
CA GLU A 192 -9.15 -7.69 7.42
C GLU A 192 -8.80 -6.49 8.34
N PHE A 193 -7.83 -5.68 7.91
CA PHE A 193 -7.32 -4.55 8.70
C PHE A 193 -8.06 -3.23 8.42
N ILE A 194 -8.87 -3.17 7.36
CA ILE A 194 -9.58 -1.97 6.91
C ILE A 194 -10.56 -1.48 7.99
N PRO A 195 -11.49 -2.30 8.53
CA PRO A 195 -12.36 -1.87 9.64
C PRO A 195 -11.60 -1.49 10.91
N LYS A 196 -10.44 -2.13 11.17
CA LYS A 196 -9.65 -1.88 12.38
C LYS A 196 -8.93 -0.53 12.32
N ILE A 197 -8.44 -0.14 11.14
CA ILE A 197 -7.91 1.21 10.90
C ILE A 197 -9.03 2.26 10.97
N GLN A 198 -10.19 1.99 10.38
CA GLN A 198 -11.37 2.88 10.49
C GLN A 198 -11.78 3.13 11.94
N ALA A 199 -11.85 2.09 12.76
CA ALA A 199 -12.12 2.23 14.19
C ALA A 199 -11.06 3.10 14.87
N GLY A 200 -9.79 2.94 14.50
CA GLY A 200 -8.70 3.81 14.97
C GLY A 200 -8.89 5.28 14.61
N LEU A 201 -9.25 5.58 13.36
CA LEU A 201 -9.58 6.94 12.90
C LEU A 201 -10.79 7.51 13.67
N ALA A 202 -11.80 6.69 13.96
CA ALA A 202 -12.94 7.10 14.79
C ALA A 202 -12.54 7.45 16.23
N PHE A 203 -11.63 6.69 16.84
CA PHE A 203 -11.08 7.04 18.16
C PHE A 203 -10.28 8.34 18.11
N ILE A 204 -9.49 8.58 17.06
CA ILE A 204 -8.78 9.85 16.89
C ILE A 204 -9.77 11.03 16.84
N ASN A 205 -10.86 10.89 16.06
CA ASN A 205 -11.93 11.89 16.01
C ASN A 205 -12.55 12.17 17.38
N GLN A 206 -12.85 11.13 18.16
CA GLN A 206 -13.36 11.27 19.52
C GLN A 206 -12.36 12.01 20.43
N ILE A 207 -11.06 11.69 20.33
CA ILE A 207 -10.00 12.33 21.10
C ILE A 207 -9.89 13.82 20.75
N GLN A 208 -9.93 14.17 19.46
CA GLN A 208 -9.89 15.56 18.99
C GLN A 208 -11.09 16.36 19.50
N GLN A 209 -12.30 15.81 19.41
CA GLN A 209 -13.50 16.45 19.97
C GLN A 209 -13.36 16.69 21.47
N THR A 210 -12.84 15.72 22.21
CA THR A 210 -12.62 15.84 23.65
C THR A 210 -11.58 16.93 23.97
N HIS A 211 -10.47 17.00 23.22
CA HIS A 211 -9.49 18.09 23.37
C HIS A 211 -10.11 19.47 23.14
N ASN A 212 -10.95 19.62 22.11
CA ASN A 212 -11.64 20.87 21.82
C ASN A 212 -12.59 21.29 22.95
N LEU A 213 -13.30 20.34 23.57
CA LEU A 213 -14.15 20.59 24.72
C LEU A 213 -13.33 21.03 25.94
N VAL A 214 -12.24 20.32 26.24
CA VAL A 214 -11.33 20.65 27.34
C VAL A 214 -10.70 22.03 27.13
N TYR A 215 -10.22 22.34 25.93
CA TYR A 215 -9.67 23.65 25.58
C TYR A 215 -10.64 24.80 25.86
N LYS A 216 -11.92 24.61 25.52
CA LYS A 216 -12.98 25.59 25.80
C LYS A 216 -13.28 25.67 27.30
N ALA A 217 -13.41 24.53 27.97
CA ALA A 217 -13.71 24.47 29.40
C ALA A 217 -12.62 25.13 30.26
N LEU A 218 -11.35 25.00 29.87
CA LEU A 218 -10.21 25.61 30.58
C LEU A 218 -10.17 27.15 30.50
N ALA A 219 -10.95 27.79 29.63
CA ALA A 219 -10.98 29.25 29.53
C ALA A 219 -11.53 29.90 30.81
N VAL A 220 -12.54 29.30 31.45
CA VAL A 220 -13.15 29.84 32.68
C VAL A 220 -12.19 29.73 33.87
N PRO A 221 -11.61 28.56 34.20
CA PRO A 221 -10.60 28.46 35.25
C PRO A 221 -9.36 29.33 35.00
N ALA A 222 -8.96 29.52 33.75
CA ALA A 222 -7.78 30.32 33.40
C ALA A 222 -7.91 31.82 33.74
N VAL A 223 -9.14 32.33 33.86
CA VAL A 223 -9.39 33.69 34.35
C VAL A 223 -8.97 33.83 35.82
N PHE A 224 -9.22 32.81 36.63
CA PHE A 224 -8.94 32.80 38.06
C PHE A 224 -7.53 32.27 38.39
N MET A 225 -7.00 31.39 37.54
CA MET A 225 -5.71 30.73 37.71
C MET A 225 -4.88 30.90 36.42
N PRO A 226 -4.10 31.99 36.29
CA PRO A 226 -3.46 32.35 35.03
C PRO A 226 -2.50 31.30 34.46
N TRP A 227 -1.92 30.43 35.30
CA TRP A 227 -1.05 29.34 34.84
C TRP A 227 -1.78 28.33 33.93
N ILE A 228 -3.11 28.23 34.04
CA ILE A 228 -3.95 27.35 33.21
C ILE A 228 -3.96 27.81 31.75
N TRP A 229 -3.69 29.08 31.43
CA TRP A 229 -3.55 29.53 30.03
C TRP A 229 -2.48 28.74 29.29
N ARG A 230 -1.35 28.47 29.95
CA ARG A 230 -0.28 27.66 29.35
C ARG A 230 -0.74 26.24 29.08
N THR A 231 -1.41 25.63 30.06
CA THR A 231 -1.95 24.28 29.95
C THR A 231 -3.00 24.17 28.84
N ARG A 232 -3.89 25.15 28.73
CA ARG A 232 -4.88 25.27 27.67
C ARG A 232 -4.23 25.24 26.28
N GLU A 233 -3.17 26.02 26.06
CA GLU A 233 -2.46 25.99 24.78
C GLU A 233 -1.74 24.66 24.51
N LEU A 234 -1.28 23.95 25.56
CA LEU A 234 -0.73 22.61 25.42
C LEU A 234 -1.81 21.59 24.98
N VAL A 235 -3.05 21.70 25.49
CA VAL A 235 -4.18 20.86 25.07
C VAL A 235 -4.50 21.08 23.59
N LEU A 236 -4.50 22.33 23.13
CA LEU A 236 -4.68 22.64 21.70
C LEU A 236 -3.55 22.03 20.86
N LYS A 237 -2.31 22.17 21.30
CA LYS A 237 -1.16 21.58 20.61
C LYS A 237 -1.26 20.05 20.53
N ALA A 238 -1.72 19.39 21.59
CA ALA A 238 -1.95 17.95 21.58
C ALA A 238 -3.03 17.56 20.55
N CYS A 239 -4.11 18.34 20.43
CA CYS A 239 -5.13 18.12 19.38
C CYS A 239 -4.54 18.17 17.97
N LEU A 240 -3.64 19.12 17.68
CA LEU A 240 -3.00 19.24 16.37
C LEU A 240 -2.10 18.04 16.01
N GLU A 241 -1.53 17.38 17.01
CA GLU A 241 -0.77 16.13 16.81
C GLU A 241 -1.70 14.97 16.42
N TRP A 242 -2.90 14.91 16.99
CA TRP A 242 -3.94 13.96 16.57
C TRP A 242 -4.44 14.25 15.14
N ASP A 243 -4.62 15.53 14.77
CA ASP A 243 -4.96 15.92 13.38
C ASP A 243 -3.88 15.48 12.39
N ALA A 244 -2.61 15.62 12.76
CA ALA A 244 -1.50 15.15 11.95
C ALA A 244 -1.50 13.63 11.81
N LEU A 245 -1.73 12.90 12.91
CA LEU A 245 -1.82 11.44 12.90
C LEU A 245 -3.00 10.94 12.04
N TYR A 246 -4.18 11.55 12.17
CA TYR A 246 -5.35 11.21 11.37
C TYR A 246 -5.03 11.27 9.88
N ARG A 247 -4.54 12.42 9.41
CA ARG A 247 -4.20 12.63 7.99
C ARG A 247 -3.11 11.67 7.51
N TYR A 248 -2.16 11.36 8.37
CA TYR A 248 -1.09 10.42 8.04
C TYR A 248 -1.62 9.00 7.91
N LEU A 249 -2.47 8.53 8.82
CA LEU A 249 -3.07 7.19 8.72
C LEU A 249 -4.02 7.06 7.54
N ASP A 250 -4.79 8.10 7.23
CA ASP A 250 -5.80 8.10 6.16
C ASP A 250 -5.19 8.20 4.75
N VAL A 251 -4.17 9.05 4.58
CA VAL A 251 -3.59 9.35 3.26
C VAL A 251 -2.06 9.29 3.25
N GLY A 252 -1.40 9.90 4.23
CA GLY A 252 0.06 10.11 4.20
C GLY A 252 0.87 8.80 4.10
N MET A 253 0.50 7.80 4.89
CA MET A 253 1.15 6.48 4.91
C MET A 253 1.03 5.76 3.56
N HIS A 254 -0.11 5.91 2.87
CA HIS A 254 -0.33 5.34 1.54
C HIS A 254 0.49 6.07 0.48
N ALA A 255 0.62 7.40 0.59
CA ALA A 255 1.46 8.20 -0.28
C ALA A 255 2.95 7.89 -0.10
N ASP A 256 3.41 7.69 1.13
CA ASP A 256 4.79 7.29 1.43
C ASP A 256 5.09 5.89 0.85
N PHE A 257 4.16 4.95 1.01
CA PHE A 257 4.28 3.62 0.42
C PHE A 257 4.31 3.67 -1.11
N ALA A 258 3.38 4.39 -1.73
CA ALA A 258 3.33 4.56 -3.18
C ALA A 258 4.60 5.25 -3.72
N SER A 259 5.13 6.25 -3.01
CA SER A 259 6.38 6.94 -3.38
C SER A 259 7.55 5.95 -3.41
N ASN A 260 7.57 5.01 -2.47
CA ASN A 260 8.59 3.97 -2.42
C ASN A 260 8.47 2.95 -3.57
N MET A 261 7.31 2.84 -4.21
CA MET A 261 7.09 2.05 -5.43
C MET A 261 7.25 2.87 -6.72
N GLY A 262 7.57 4.16 -6.63
CA GLY A 262 7.55 5.06 -7.79
C GLY A 262 6.13 5.31 -8.35
N ALA A 263 5.09 5.03 -7.57
CA ALA A 263 3.68 5.19 -7.94
C ALA A 263 3.09 6.52 -7.44
N VAL A 264 3.86 7.61 -7.52
CA VAL A 264 3.40 8.96 -7.12
C VAL A 264 3.79 9.99 -8.15
N GLU A 265 2.86 10.90 -8.43
CA GLU A 265 3.10 12.10 -9.21
C GLU A 265 2.76 13.33 -8.36
N TYR A 266 3.62 14.34 -8.36
CA TYR A 266 3.31 15.60 -7.68
C TYR A 266 2.46 16.49 -8.57
N ARG A 267 1.25 16.82 -8.12
CA ARG A 267 0.32 17.70 -8.84
C ARG A 267 0.06 18.96 -8.04
N LEU A 268 -0.05 20.09 -8.73
CA LEU A 268 -0.43 21.35 -8.10
C LEU A 268 -1.90 21.26 -7.68
N GLN A 269 -2.16 21.39 -6.38
CA GLN A 269 -3.50 21.30 -5.79
C GLN A 269 -3.74 22.44 -4.80
N ASP A 270 -5.00 22.77 -4.57
CA ASP A 270 -5.41 23.68 -3.50
C ASP A 270 -5.43 22.92 -2.17
N TYR A 271 -4.53 23.29 -1.27
CA TYR A 271 -4.42 22.70 0.06
C TYR A 271 -4.91 23.69 1.12
N CYS A 272 -5.97 23.33 1.82
CA CYS A 272 -6.61 24.17 2.82
C CYS A 272 -6.28 23.67 4.23
N ILE A 273 -5.66 24.54 5.03
CA ILE A 273 -5.35 24.29 6.44
C ILE A 273 -6.11 25.27 7.33
N PRO A 274 -6.66 24.82 8.47
CA PRO A 274 -7.23 25.73 9.46
C PRO A 274 -6.23 26.79 9.90
N LYS A 275 -6.68 28.04 10.02
CA LYS A 275 -5.85 29.19 10.40
C LYS A 275 -6.18 29.64 11.82
N GLY A 276 -5.26 29.35 12.74
CA GLY A 276 -5.36 29.79 14.14
C GLY A 276 -6.32 28.94 14.97
N ILE A 277 -7.02 29.58 15.91
CA ILE A 277 -7.90 28.91 16.89
C ILE A 277 -9.26 28.55 16.27
N ASP A 278 -9.66 29.26 15.20
CA ASP A 278 -10.92 29.04 14.51
C ASP A 278 -10.76 27.97 13.42
N MET A 279 -11.14 26.73 13.76
CA MET A 279 -11.03 25.58 12.87
C MET A 279 -11.91 25.68 11.61
N GLN A 280 -12.88 26.60 11.56
CA GLN A 280 -13.72 26.83 10.38
C GLN A 280 -13.08 27.80 9.37
N LYS A 281 -12.09 28.59 9.79
CA LYS A 281 -11.37 29.50 8.90
C LYS A 281 -10.22 28.77 8.23
N LEU A 282 -10.44 28.35 6.99
CA LEU A 282 -9.42 27.68 6.18
C LEU A 282 -8.56 28.71 5.44
N SER A 283 -7.25 28.54 5.51
CA SER A 283 -6.28 29.20 4.63
C SER A 283 -5.86 28.21 3.56
N CYS A 284 -6.30 28.45 2.33
CA CYS A 284 -5.91 27.64 1.18
C CYS A 284 -4.64 28.18 0.51
N LYS A 285 -3.73 27.29 0.16
CA LYS A 285 -2.53 27.60 -0.62
C LYS A 285 -2.39 26.57 -1.73
N LYS A 286 -1.91 27.02 -2.89
CA LYS A 286 -1.49 26.11 -3.95
C LYS A 286 -0.16 25.48 -3.57
N CYS A 287 -0.11 24.16 -3.52
CA CYS A 287 1.14 23.42 -3.33
C CYS A 287 1.14 22.15 -4.16
N TYR A 288 2.35 21.65 -4.46
CA TYR A 288 2.51 20.35 -5.10
C TYR A 288 2.26 19.26 -4.06
N LEU A 289 1.19 18.50 -4.24
CA LEU A 289 0.82 17.38 -3.38
C LEU A 289 1.03 16.04 -4.10
N PRO A 290 1.43 14.98 -3.38
CA PRO A 290 1.57 13.65 -3.96
C PRO A 290 0.20 13.10 -4.35
N CYS A 291 0.06 12.70 -5.61
CA CYS A 291 -1.07 11.97 -6.15
C CYS A 291 -0.64 10.52 -6.35
N ILE A 292 -1.31 9.58 -5.69
CA ILE A 292 -1.04 8.16 -5.80
C ILE A 292 -1.50 7.68 -7.17
N LEU A 293 -0.57 7.12 -7.95
CA LEU A 293 -0.83 6.47 -9.22
C LEU A 293 -1.20 4.99 -9.01
N GLU A 294 -1.75 4.39 -10.06
CA GLU A 294 -2.11 2.97 -10.06
C GLU A 294 -0.91 2.07 -9.71
N ASN A 295 -1.15 1.18 -8.75
CA ASN A 295 -0.21 0.18 -8.29
C ASN A 295 -1.00 -1.00 -7.73
N ASP A 296 -0.38 -2.18 -7.70
CA ASP A 296 -0.95 -3.40 -7.14
C ASP A 296 -0.45 -3.68 -5.71
N GLY A 297 0.13 -2.67 -5.04
CA GLY A 297 0.73 -2.83 -3.72
C GLY A 297 2.12 -3.47 -3.70
N ILE A 298 2.69 -3.87 -4.85
CA ILE A 298 4.11 -4.27 -4.98
C ILE A 298 4.79 -3.58 -6.17
N LEU A 299 4.07 -3.47 -7.29
CA LEU A 299 4.49 -2.89 -8.54
C LEU A 299 3.60 -1.71 -8.91
N SER A 300 4.24 -0.65 -9.42
CA SER A 300 3.52 0.44 -10.07
C SER A 300 3.05 0.04 -11.47
N ARG A 301 2.08 0.78 -12.03
CA ARG A 301 1.73 0.67 -13.44
C ARG A 301 2.96 0.79 -14.36
N GLN A 302 3.90 1.68 -14.03
CA GLN A 302 5.12 1.87 -14.80
C GLN A 302 6.01 0.63 -14.77
N ASP A 303 6.13 -0.03 -13.63
CA ASP A 303 6.96 -1.24 -13.47
C ASP A 303 6.48 -2.38 -14.38
N VAL A 304 5.17 -2.44 -14.64
CA VAL A 304 4.54 -3.52 -15.43
C VAL A 304 4.42 -3.19 -16.92
N ILE A 305 4.14 -1.93 -17.28
CA ILE A 305 3.77 -1.56 -18.65
C ILE A 305 4.91 -0.88 -19.41
N SER A 306 5.83 -0.19 -18.73
CA SER A 306 6.91 0.54 -19.39
C SER A 306 7.74 -0.38 -20.30
N GLY A 307 7.99 0.06 -21.53
CA GLY A 307 8.66 -0.75 -22.56
C GLY A 307 7.77 -1.79 -23.26
N MET A 308 6.50 -1.91 -22.86
CA MET A 308 5.47 -2.78 -23.46
C MET A 308 4.31 -1.99 -24.09
N GLU A 309 4.28 -0.66 -23.96
CA GLU A 309 3.16 0.23 -24.37
C GLU A 309 2.88 0.21 -25.87
N HIS A 310 3.94 0.03 -26.66
CA HIS A 310 3.91 0.13 -28.12
C HIS A 310 4.52 -1.11 -28.79
N LYS A 311 4.64 -2.22 -28.05
CA LYS A 311 5.08 -3.47 -28.65
C LYS A 311 3.96 -4.07 -29.45
N ASP A 312 4.22 -4.28 -30.74
CA ASP A 312 3.36 -5.08 -31.60
C ASP A 312 3.09 -6.43 -30.92
N ASN A 313 1.86 -6.91 -31.03
CA ASN A 313 1.42 -8.21 -30.48
C ASN A 313 1.34 -8.29 -28.94
N THR A 314 1.37 -7.15 -28.23
CA THR A 314 1.14 -7.09 -26.77
C THR A 314 -0.18 -6.41 -26.41
N TYR A 315 -1.00 -7.06 -25.57
CA TYR A 315 -2.23 -6.50 -25.00
C TYR A 315 -2.03 -6.19 -23.51
N ASN A 316 -2.09 -4.91 -23.13
CA ASN A 316 -2.00 -4.49 -21.74
C ASN A 316 -3.40 -4.39 -21.12
N ILE A 317 -3.69 -5.24 -20.12
CA ILE A 317 -5.01 -5.33 -19.48
C ILE A 317 -4.90 -4.89 -18.02
N ARG A 318 -5.74 -3.92 -17.65
CA ARG A 318 -5.91 -3.46 -16.28
C ARG A 318 -6.98 -4.28 -15.57
N VAL A 319 -6.73 -4.65 -14.31
CA VAL A 319 -7.73 -5.26 -13.41
C VAL A 319 -7.85 -4.42 -12.15
N LEU A 320 -9.07 -3.96 -11.86
CA LEU A 320 -9.37 -3.12 -10.70
C LEU A 320 -9.49 -3.96 -9.43
N SER A 321 -9.19 -3.35 -8.28
CA SER A 321 -9.41 -3.92 -6.94
C SER A 321 -8.65 -5.24 -6.71
N VAL A 322 -7.45 -5.36 -7.31
CA VAL A 322 -6.60 -6.54 -7.16
C VAL A 322 -5.17 -6.12 -6.85
N ASN A 323 -4.68 -6.45 -5.66
CA ASN A 323 -3.26 -6.40 -5.37
C ASN A 323 -2.48 -7.58 -5.93
N HIS A 324 -1.17 -7.41 -5.95
CA HIS A 324 -0.17 -8.32 -6.47
C HIS A 324 -0.28 -9.74 -5.90
N GLN A 325 -0.60 -9.88 -4.61
CA GLN A 325 -0.61 -11.20 -3.95
C GLN A 325 -1.84 -12.01 -4.35
N GLU A 326 -2.97 -11.34 -4.55
CA GLU A 326 -4.25 -12.00 -4.82
C GLU A 326 -4.47 -12.33 -6.30
N MET A 327 -3.60 -11.84 -7.20
CA MET A 327 -3.74 -12.03 -8.65
C MET A 327 -3.88 -13.51 -9.10
N GLY A 328 -3.36 -14.46 -8.32
CA GLY A 328 -3.48 -15.89 -8.63
C GLY A 328 -4.82 -16.52 -8.24
N ASN A 329 -5.60 -15.89 -7.36
CA ASN A 329 -6.78 -16.49 -6.74
C ASN A 329 -8.01 -15.57 -6.69
N HIS A 330 -7.90 -14.35 -7.22
CA HIS A 330 -8.97 -13.34 -7.18
C HIS A 330 -10.04 -13.58 -8.24
N ILE A 331 -11.30 -13.26 -7.90
CA ILE A 331 -12.46 -13.48 -8.78
C ILE A 331 -12.37 -12.71 -10.09
N GLU A 332 -11.92 -11.46 -10.05
CA GLU A 332 -11.78 -10.62 -11.25
C GLU A 332 -10.71 -11.15 -12.20
N MET A 333 -9.66 -11.78 -11.66
CA MET A 333 -8.64 -12.47 -12.47
C MET A 333 -9.21 -13.72 -13.12
N ARG A 334 -10.02 -14.50 -12.39
CA ARG A 334 -10.68 -15.69 -12.95
C ARG A 334 -11.64 -15.32 -14.08
N LYS A 335 -12.52 -14.33 -13.87
CA LYS A 335 -13.43 -13.82 -14.93
C LYS A 335 -12.65 -13.38 -16.16
N LEU A 336 -11.56 -12.63 -15.97
CA LEU A 336 -10.71 -12.20 -17.08
C LEU A 336 -10.06 -13.39 -17.82
N LEU A 337 -9.56 -14.40 -17.09
CA LEU A 337 -8.97 -15.58 -17.70
C LEU A 337 -10.01 -16.43 -18.45
N GLU A 338 -11.24 -16.53 -17.94
CA GLU A 338 -12.37 -17.16 -18.66
C GLU A 338 -12.66 -16.43 -19.98
N GLU A 339 -12.69 -15.09 -19.97
CA GLU A 339 -12.85 -14.27 -21.18
C GLU A 339 -11.72 -14.50 -22.20
N ILE A 340 -10.48 -14.61 -21.73
CA ILE A 340 -9.31 -14.82 -22.58
C ILE A 340 -9.31 -16.23 -23.19
N ILE A 341 -9.47 -17.25 -22.35
CA ILE A 341 -9.21 -18.66 -22.71
C ILE A 341 -10.46 -19.31 -23.32
N ILE A 342 -11.63 -19.08 -22.74
CA ILE A 342 -12.90 -19.72 -23.14
C ILE A 342 -13.58 -18.89 -24.23
N ASN A 343 -13.72 -17.58 -23.99
CA ASN A 343 -14.45 -16.69 -24.90
C ASN A 343 -13.57 -16.12 -26.01
N LYS A 344 -12.28 -16.50 -26.05
CA LYS A 344 -11.34 -16.19 -27.13
C LYS A 344 -11.21 -14.69 -27.43
N LYS A 345 -11.38 -13.85 -26.40
CA LYS A 345 -11.44 -12.38 -26.54
C LYS A 345 -10.23 -11.78 -27.26
N TYR A 346 -9.06 -12.41 -27.15
CA TYR A 346 -7.81 -11.96 -27.77
C TYR A 346 -7.29 -12.94 -28.84
N GLY A 347 -8.19 -13.73 -29.43
CA GLY A 347 -7.91 -14.65 -30.52
C GLY A 347 -7.63 -16.10 -30.08
N ASN A 348 -7.56 -16.98 -31.07
CA ASN A 348 -7.42 -18.43 -30.86
C ASN A 348 -6.06 -18.85 -30.27
N ALA A 349 -5.05 -17.97 -30.29
CA ALA A 349 -3.71 -18.27 -29.77
C ALA A 349 -3.70 -18.57 -28.26
N PHE A 350 -4.72 -18.10 -27.52
CA PHE A 350 -4.85 -18.30 -26.07
C PHE A 350 -5.94 -19.31 -25.69
N SER A 351 -6.68 -19.84 -26.67
CA SER A 351 -7.77 -20.78 -26.41
C SER A 351 -7.26 -22.22 -26.40
N ARG A 352 -7.86 -23.05 -25.54
CA ARG A 352 -7.68 -24.50 -25.59
C ARG A 352 -8.38 -25.14 -26.78
#